data_AF-A0A2D7CP04-F1
#
_entry.id   AF-A0A2D7CP04-F1
#
_cell.length_a   1.000
_cell.length_b   1.000
_cell.length_c   1.000
_cell.angle_alpha   90.00
_cell.angle_beta   90.00
_cell.angle_gamma   90.00
#
_symmetry.space_group_name_H-M   'P 1'
#
loop_
_entity.id
_entity.type
_entity.pdbx_description
1 polymer ?
#
loop_
_entity_poly.entity_id
_entity_poly.type
_entity_poly.pdbx_seq_one_letter_code
_entity_poly.pdbx_strand_id
1 'polypeptide(L)' 'MSDLLNDLSTEVIEEVTEAFLNARRARASKLAAYMIARAVFRKHYPDDPINRPIIFAIVEAAEHQLEDDTVD' A
#
# COMPACT_ATOMS: atom_id res chain seq x y z
N MET A 1 -6.52 1.56 -15.99
CA MET A 1 -6.04 1.59 -14.58
C MET A 1 -7.19 1.49 -13.57
N SER A 2 -8.40 1.98 -13.90
CA SER A 2 -9.59 1.92 -13.02
C SER A 2 -10.17 0.52 -12.81
N ASP A 3 -10.10 -0.39 -13.80
CA ASP A 3 -10.75 -1.72 -13.67
C ASP A 3 -10.05 -2.66 -12.70
N LEU A 4 -8.74 -2.48 -12.51
CA LEU A 4 -7.96 -3.32 -11.61
C LEU A 4 -8.31 -3.06 -10.14
N LEU A 5 -8.55 -1.80 -9.76
CA LEU A 5 -8.93 -1.43 -8.38
C LEU A 5 -10.35 -1.88 -8.02
N ASN A 6 -11.23 -2.05 -9.02
CA ASN A 6 -12.62 -2.49 -8.79
C ASN A 6 -12.71 -3.96 -8.36
N ASP A 7 -11.71 -4.78 -8.64
CA ASP A 7 -11.63 -6.18 -8.19
C ASP A 7 -11.08 -6.31 -6.76
N LEU A 8 -10.53 -5.23 -6.18
CA LEU A 8 -10.04 -5.21 -4.82
C LEU A 8 -11.14 -4.77 -3.86
N SER A 9 -11.42 -5.56 -2.84
CA SER A 9 -12.26 -5.13 -1.73
C SER A 9 -11.64 -3.92 -1.03
N THR A 10 -12.46 -2.91 -0.72
CA THR A 10 -12.06 -1.70 0.02
C THR A 10 -11.28 -2.02 1.29
N GLU A 11 -11.69 -3.04 2.04
CA GLU A 11 -11.02 -3.50 3.26
C GLU A 11 -9.53 -3.86 3.04
N VAL A 12 -9.21 -4.49 1.91
CA VAL A 12 -7.82 -4.86 1.58
C VAL A 12 -7.01 -3.63 1.20
N ILE A 13 -7.63 -2.66 0.52
CA ILE A 13 -6.97 -1.39 0.19
C ILE A 13 -6.64 -0.63 1.47
N GLU A 14 -7.57 -0.56 2.41
CA GLU A 14 -7.39 0.09 3.71
C GLU A 14 -6.30 -0.59 4.55
N GLU A 15 -6.35 -1.93 4.71
CA GLU A 15 -5.36 -2.67 5.52
C GLU A 15 -3.94 -2.50 4.96
N VAL A 16 -3.79 -2.52 3.64
CA VAL A 16 -2.50 -2.35 2.96
C VAL A 16 -1.99 -0.90 3.10
N THR A 17 -2.89 0.07 2.98
CA THR A 17 -2.58 1.50 3.17
C THR A 17 -2.13 1.77 4.60
N GLU A 18 -2.87 1.28 5.59
CA GLU A 18 -2.52 1.45 7.01
C GLU A 18 -1.18 0.78 7.35
N ALA A 19 -0.94 -0.43 6.83
CA ALA A 19 0.33 -1.12 7.04
C ALA A 19 1.52 -0.32 6.49
N PHE A 20 1.36 0.29 5.32
CA PHE A 20 2.36 1.17 4.74
C PHE A 20 2.58 2.43 5.59
N LEU A 21 1.50 3.17 5.89
CA LEU A 21 1.57 4.43 6.65
C LEU A 21 2.16 4.22 8.06
N ASN A 22 1.77 3.15 8.74
CA ASN A 22 2.30 2.82 10.07
C ASN A 22 3.79 2.53 10.02
N ALA A 23 4.26 1.81 8.99
CA ALA A 23 5.69 1.60 8.79
C ALA A 23 6.43 2.91 8.49
N ARG A 24 5.85 3.81 7.69
CA ARG A 24 6.43 5.14 7.41
C ARG A 24 6.51 6.00 8.68
N ARG A 25 5.46 6.05 9.48
CA ARG A 25 5.43 6.72 10.80
C ARG A 25 6.47 6.15 11.77
N ALA A 26 6.73 4.83 11.69
CA ALA A 26 7.81 4.16 12.41
C ALA A 26 9.22 4.40 11.81
N ARG A 27 9.36 5.32 10.85
CA ARG A 27 10.61 5.69 10.15
C ARG A 27 11.21 4.57 9.29
N ALA A 28 10.42 3.60 8.85
CA ALA A 28 10.87 2.66 7.84
C ALA A 28 11.16 3.38 6.52
N SER A 29 12.18 2.91 5.78
CA SER A 29 12.40 3.39 4.41
C SER A 29 11.19 3.05 3.53
N LYS A 30 11.00 3.81 2.43
CA LYS A 30 9.90 3.55 1.49
C LYS A 30 9.88 2.11 0.98
N LEU A 31 11.06 1.53 0.70
CA LEU A 31 11.19 0.13 0.29
C LEU A 31 10.76 -0.84 1.40
N ALA A 32 11.16 -0.60 2.66
CA ALA A 32 10.78 -1.46 3.78
C ALA A 32 9.27 -1.37 4.07
N ALA A 33 8.70 -0.17 4.06
CA ALA A 33 7.25 0.03 4.21
C ALA A 33 6.46 -0.64 3.08
N TYR A 34 6.95 -0.55 1.84
CA TYR A 34 6.38 -1.28 0.71
C TYR A 34 6.40 -2.80 0.92
N MET A 35 7.52 -3.36 1.39
CA MET A 35 7.62 -4.81 1.65
C MET A 35 6.63 -5.27 2.73
N ILE A 36 6.38 -4.44 3.75
CA ILE A 36 5.38 -4.71 4.80
C ILE A 36 3.97 -4.69 4.21
N ALA A 37 3.62 -3.63 3.48
CA ALA A 37 2.33 -3.52 2.79
C ALA A 37 2.12 -4.70 1.81
N ARG A 38 3.18 -5.13 1.13
CA ARG A 38 3.18 -6.30 0.24
C ARG A 38 2.91 -7.61 0.97
N ALA A 39 3.50 -7.79 2.15
CA ALA A 39 3.23 -8.96 2.97
C ALA A 39 1.76 -9.03 3.40
N VAL A 40 1.16 -7.88 3.74
CA VAL A 40 -0.27 -7.78 4.07
C VAL A 40 -1.14 -8.09 2.86
N PHE A 41 -0.87 -7.47 1.71
CA PHE A 41 -1.61 -7.72 0.47
C PHE A 41 -1.60 -9.21 0.08
N ARG A 42 -0.46 -9.89 0.25
CA ARG A 42 -0.32 -11.32 -0.04
C ARG A 42 -1.10 -12.25 0.87
N LYS A 43 -1.56 -11.80 2.05
CA LYS A 43 -2.49 -12.59 2.87
C LYS A 43 -3.83 -12.81 2.16
N HIS A 44 -4.25 -11.81 1.38
CA HIS A 44 -5.50 -11.81 0.64
C HIS A 44 -5.33 -12.36 -0.79
N TYR A 45 -4.18 -12.09 -1.41
CA TYR A 45 -3.85 -12.55 -2.76
C TYR A 45 -2.50 -13.30 -2.77
N PRO A 46 -2.47 -14.57 -2.31
CA PRO A 46 -1.23 -15.32 -2.13
C PRO A 46 -0.47 -15.56 -3.44
N ASP A 47 -1.20 -15.75 -4.54
CA ASP A 47 -0.65 -15.98 -5.88
C ASP A 47 -0.30 -14.68 -6.63
N ASP A 48 -0.43 -13.52 -5.98
CA ASP A 48 -0.20 -12.25 -6.65
C ASP A 48 1.29 -12.09 -7.05
N PRO A 49 1.56 -11.79 -8.34
CA PRO A 49 2.92 -11.66 -8.84
C PRO A 49 3.58 -10.39 -8.29
N ILE A 50 4.87 -10.48 -7.93
CA ILE A 50 5.64 -9.38 -7.30
C ILE A 50 5.57 -8.06 -8.07
N ASN A 51 5.39 -8.11 -9.40
CA ASN A 51 5.40 -6.94 -10.28
C ASN A 51 3.99 -6.39 -10.60
N ARG A 52 2.94 -6.78 -9.87
CA ARG A 52 1.60 -6.27 -10.19
C ARG A 52 1.51 -4.77 -9.87
N PRO A 53 1.05 -3.92 -10.80
CA PRO A 53 1.02 -2.46 -10.62
C PRO A 53 0.14 -1.98 -9.45
N ILE A 54 -0.77 -2.82 -8.99
CA ILE A 54 -1.87 -2.38 -8.10
C ILE A 54 -1.38 -1.95 -6.73
N ILE A 55 -0.42 -2.68 -6.15
CA ILE A 55 0.13 -2.35 -4.84
C ILE A 55 1.03 -1.11 -4.91
N PHE A 56 1.68 -0.89 -6.05
CA PHE A 56 2.43 0.35 -6.29
C PHE A 56 1.48 1.55 -6.26
N ALA A 57 0.32 1.47 -6.92
CA ALA A 57 -0.66 2.55 -6.91
C ALA A 57 -1.21 2.84 -5.49
N ILE A 58 -1.51 1.80 -4.70
CA ILE A 58 -1.98 1.95 -3.32
C ILE A 58 -0.91 2.65 -2.46
N VAL A 59 0.34 2.19 -2.54
CA VAL A 59 1.45 2.73 -1.77
C VAL A 59 1.84 4.15 -2.21
N GLU A 60 1.75 4.45 -3.51
CA GLU A 60 1.99 5.79 -4.04
C GLU A 60 0.94 6.80 -3.54
N ALA A 61 -0.34 6.43 -3.58
CA ALA A 61 -1.42 7.25 -3.02
C ALA A 61 -1.25 7.47 -1.50
N ALA A 62 -0.83 6.44 -0.77
CA ALA A 62 -0.57 6.53 0.67
C ALA A 62 0.62 7.46 0.99
N GLU A 63 1.69 7.42 0.20
CA GLU A 63 2.84 8.30 0.41
C GLU A 63 2.45 9.77 0.15
N HIS A 64 1.64 10.06 -0.87
CA HIS A 64 1.13 11.41 -1.10
C HIS A 64 0.29 11.94 0.07
N GLN A 65 -0.58 11.11 0.67
CA GLN A 65 -1.33 11.50 1.88
C GLN A 65 -0.40 11.84 3.04
N LEU A 66 0.67 11.06 3.21
CA LEU A 66 1.65 11.31 4.27
C LEU A 66 2.43 12.63 4.05
N GLU A 67 2.76 12.95 2.80
CA GLU A 67 3.41 14.22 2.45
C GLU A 67 2.48 15.40 2.78
N ASP A 68 1.21 15.34 2.37
CA ASP A 68 0.21 16.39 2.65
C ASP A 68 -0.01 16.60 4.17
N ASP A 69 -0.07 15.53 4.96
CA ASP A 69 -0.25 15.56 6.42
C ASP A 69 0.95 16.18 7.19
N THR A 70 2.12 16.29 6.56
CA THR A 70 3.35 16.80 7.21
C THR A 70 3.64 18.27 6.89
N VAL A 71 2.80 18.93 6.10
CA VAL A 71 3.00 20.32 5.63
C VAL A 71 2.26 21.36 6.49
N ASP A 72 1.67 20.96 7.62
CA ASP A 72 1.02 21.86 8.61
C ASP A 72 1.95 22.25 9.78
#